data_AF-A0A1W6ZV00-F1
#
_entry.id   AF-A0A1W6ZV00-F1
#
_cell.length_a   1.000
_cell.length_b   1.000
_cell.length_c   1.000
_cell.angle_alpha   90.00
_cell.angle_beta   90.00
_cell.angle_gamma   90.00
#
_symmetry.space_group_name_H-M   'P 1'
#
loop_
_entity.id
_entity.type
_entity.pdbx_description
1 polymer ?
#
loop_
_entity_poly.entity_id
_entity_poly.type
_entity_poly.pdbx_seq_one_letter_code
_entity_poly.pdbx_strand_id
1 'polypeptide(L)' 'MPRKLIDFHTEDLRALQELAEDRSSTLQELVDEAVRDVLRKHGKFTDLRAALTHSSRDDEKAAAKPRPAERRKRSRR' A
#
# COMPACT_ATOMS: atom_id res chain seq x y z
N MET A 1 0.23 15.85 6.28
CA MET A 1 0.43 14.61 5.51
C MET A 1 1.63 14.81 4.60
N PRO A 2 2.63 13.91 4.60
CA PRO A 2 3.76 14.02 3.68
C PRO A 2 3.28 13.88 2.24
N ARG A 3 3.62 14.84 1.38
CA ARG A 3 3.30 14.81 -0.06
C ARG A 3 4.39 14.01 -0.77
N LYS A 4 4.02 13.03 -1.59
CA LYS A 4 4.97 12.39 -2.51
C LYS A 4 4.98 13.20 -3.81
N LEU A 5 6.14 13.76 -4.15
CA LEU A 5 6.35 14.42 -5.43
C LEU A 5 6.86 13.38 -6.44
N ILE A 6 6.30 13.41 -7.64
CA ILE A 6 6.69 12.54 -8.75
C ILE A 6 7.11 13.48 -9.88
N ASP A 7 8.37 13.38 -10.29
CA ASP A 7 8.84 14.10 -11.47
C ASP A 7 8.44 13.35 -12.72
N PHE A 8 7.87 14.10 -13.66
CA PHE A 8 7.58 13.63 -15.01
C PHE A 8 8.49 14.35 -15.99
N HIS A 9 8.87 13.65 -17.05
CA HIS A 9 9.46 14.31 -18.20
C HIS A 9 8.37 15.13 -18.91
N THR A 10 8.76 16.25 -19.50
CA THR A 10 7.80 17.24 -20.02
C THR A 10 6.95 16.68 -21.17
N GLU A 11 7.54 15.79 -21.97
CA GLU A 11 6.88 15.08 -23.07
C GLU A 11 5.83 14.09 -22.57
N ASP A 12 6.16 13.28 -21.57
CA ASP A 12 5.25 12.31 -20.96
C ASP A 12 4.07 13.00 -20.28
N LEU A 13 4.34 14.11 -19.58
CA LEU A 13 3.30 14.87 -18.90
C LEU A 13 2.30 15.48 -19.89
N ARG A 14 2.78 15.93 -21.05
CA ARG A 14 1.91 16.43 -22.12
C ARG A 14 1.05 15.32 -22.71
N ALA A 15 1.64 14.15 -23.00
CA ALA A 15 0.90 13.00 -23.50
C ALA A 15 -0.16 12.51 -22.49
N LEU A 16 0.15 12.55 -21.19
CA LEU A 16 -0.81 12.21 -20.14
C LEU A 16 -1.95 13.23 -20.02
N GLN A 17 -1.69 14.53 -20.23
CA GLN A 17 -2.73 15.55 -20.26
C GLN A 17 -3.67 15.37 -21.45
N GLU A 18 -3.12 15.14 -22.64
CA GLU A 18 -3.91 14.85 -23.86
C GLU A 18 -4.79 13.61 -23.66
N LEU A 19 -4.25 12.54 -23.08
CA LEU A 19 -5.00 11.33 -22.74
C LEU A 19 -6.12 11.59 -21.71
N ALA A 20 -5.89 12.49 -20.75
CA ALA A 20 -6.88 12.84 -19.75
C ALA A 20 -8.05 13.63 -20.38
N GLU A 21 -7.74 14.57 -21.27
CA GLU A 21 -8.73 15.35 -22.03
C GLU A 21 -9.57 14.46 -22.95
N ASP A 22 -8.95 13.54 -23.68
CA ASP A 22 -9.63 12.58 -24.55
C ASP A 22 -10.65 11.71 -23.78
N ARG A 23 -10.33 11.39 -22.53
CA ARG A 23 -11.20 10.61 -21.63
C ARG A 23 -12.16 11.48 -20.81
N SER A 24 -12.16 12.79 -21.01
CA SER A 24 -12.95 13.75 -20.22
C SER A 24 -12.72 13.61 -18.70
N SER A 25 -11.47 13.40 -18.32
CA SER A 25 -11.03 13.18 -16.93
C SER A 25 -9.91 14.15 -16.56
N THR A 26 -9.61 14.28 -15.27
CA THR A 26 -8.42 15.04 -14.84
C THR A 26 -7.18 14.15 -14.78
N LEU A 27 -5.99 14.74 -14.96
CA LEU A 27 -4.72 14.02 -14.79
C LEU A 27 -4.62 13.35 -13.41
N GLN A 28 -5.15 13.98 -12.37
CA GLN A 28 -5.15 13.43 -11.01
C GLN A 28 -6.00 12.16 -10.91
N GLU A 29 -7.21 12.15 -11.47
CA GLU A 29 -8.10 10.99 -11.47
C GLU A 29 -7.50 9.82 -12.28
N LEU A 30 -6.89 10.12 -13.44
CA LEU A 30 -6.20 9.13 -14.26
C LEU A 30 -5.04 8.46 -13.49
N VAL A 31 -4.25 9.25 -12.77
CA VAL A 31 -3.15 8.75 -11.94
C VAL A 31 -3.68 7.93 -10.77
N ASP A 32 -4.71 8.39 -10.08
CA ASP A 32 -5.28 7.68 -8.93
C ASP A 32 -5.89 6.33 -9.35
N GLU A 33 -6.54 6.27 -10.51
CA GLU A 33 -7.05 5.02 -11.08
C GLU A 33 -5.90 4.08 -11.47
N ALA A 34 -4.90 4.57 -12.21
CA ALA A 34 -3.76 3.76 -12.64
C ALA A 34 -2.97 3.20 -11.45
N VAL A 35 -2.70 4.03 -10.43
CA VAL A 35 -2.03 3.60 -9.20
C VAL A 35 -2.87 2.56 -8.46
N ARG A 36 -4.18 2.76 -8.35
CA ARG A 36 -5.08 1.77 -7.73
C ARG A 36 -5.08 0.46 -8.48
N ASP A 37 -5.07 0.49 -9.81
CA ASP A 37 -5.07 -0.72 -10.64
C ASP A 37 -3.75 -1.49 -10.53
N VAL A 38 -2.61 -0.78 -10.51
CA VAL A 38 -1.28 -1.36 -10.25
C VAL A 38 -1.23 -1.99 -8.85
N LEU A 39 -1.66 -1.25 -7.81
CA LEU A 39 -1.65 -1.76 -6.44
C LEU A 39 -2.53 -3.01 -6.29
N ARG A 40 -3.70 -3.03 -6.94
CA ARG A 40 -4.59 -4.19 -6.97
C ARG A 40 -3.93 -5.40 -7.62
N LYS A 41 -3.26 -5.24 -8.76
CA LYS A 41 -2.55 -6.33 -9.45
C LYS A 41 -1.42 -6.92 -8.62
N HIS A 42 -0.75 -6.10 -7.80
CA HIS A 42 0.32 -6.54 -6.92
C HIS A 42 -0.13 -6.92 -5.50
N GLY A 43 -1.44 -7.02 -5.25
CA GLY A 43 -1.99 -7.40 -3.95
C GLY A 43 -1.69 -6.39 -2.82
N LYS A 44 -1.41 -5.13 -3.17
CA LYS A 44 -1.16 -4.05 -2.21
C LYS A 44 -2.45 -3.29 -1.91
N PHE A 45 -2.58 -2.83 -0.67
CA PHE A 45 -3.74 -2.05 -0.22
C PHE A 45 -3.83 -0.74 -0.99
N THR A 46 -5.00 -0.49 -1.56
CA THR A 46 -5.34 0.67 -2.39
C THR A 46 -5.76 1.89 -1.59
N ASP A 47 -5.96 1.74 -0.28
CA ASP A 47 -6.36 2.79 0.64
C ASP A 47 -5.57 2.68 1.94
N LEU A 48 -5.26 3.84 2.55
CA LEU A 48 -4.49 3.93 3.79
C LEU A 48 -5.23 3.22 4.93
N ARG A 49 -6.57 3.34 4.98
CA ARG A 49 -7.39 2.66 6.00
C ARG A 49 -7.29 1.14 5.87
N ALA A 50 -7.30 0.63 4.64
CA ALA A 50 -7.15 -0.80 4.37
C ALA A 50 -5.76 -1.30 4.76
N ALA A 51 -4.71 -0.52 4.46
CA ALA A 51 -3.34 -0.82 4.87
C ALA A 51 -3.17 -0.83 6.39
N LEU A 52 -3.72 0.18 7.08
CA LEU A 52 -3.66 0.27 8.55
C LEU A 52 -4.43 -0.87 9.21
N THR A 53 -5.63 -1.19 8.73
CA THR A 53 -6.43 -2.30 9.25
C THR A 53 -5.70 -3.63 9.09
N HIS A 54 -5.02 -3.85 7.96
CA HIS A 54 -4.21 -5.05 7.78
C HIS A 54 -3.02 -5.10 8.73
N SER A 55 -2.26 -3.99 8.86
CA SER A 55 -1.13 -3.92 9.79
C SER A 55 -1.55 -4.17 11.24
N SER A 56 -2.68 -3.60 11.69
CA SER A 56 -3.19 -3.84 13.04
C SER A 56 -3.64 -5.30 13.25
N ARG A 57 -4.22 -5.94 12.22
CA ARG A 57 -4.58 -7.36 12.28
C ARG A 57 -3.36 -8.28 12.28
N ASP A 58 -2.29 -7.91 11.60
CA ASP A 58 -1.02 -8.64 11.65
C ASP A 58 -0.37 -8.53 13.03
N ASP A 59 -0.43 -7.35 13.66
CA ASP A 59 -0.03 -7.14 15.06
C ASP A 59 -0.85 -8.01 16.03
N GLU A 60 -2.18 -8.07 15.84
CA GLU A 60 -3.06 -8.88 16.67
C GLU A 60 -2.81 -10.39 16.49
N LYS A 61 -2.57 -10.85 15.25
CA LYS A 61 -2.18 -12.23 14.95
C LYS A 61 -0.78 -12.58 15.46
N ALA A 62 0.15 -11.63 15.47
CA ALA A 62 1.47 -11.81 16.05
C ALA A 62 1.38 -11.91 17.58
N ALA A 63 0.51 -11.13 18.22
CA ALA A 63 0.23 -11.18 19.65
C ALA A 63 -0.51 -12.47 20.07
N ALA A 64 -1.32 -13.04 19.20
CA ALA A 64 -2.07 -14.28 19.45
C ALA A 64 -1.25 -15.57 19.28
N LYS A 65 -0.02 -15.51 18.72
CA LYS A 65 0.86 -16.68 18.71
C LYS A 65 1.36 -16.90 20.15
N PRO A 66 1.15 -18.09 20.74
CA PRO A 66 1.71 -18.37 22.06
C PRO A 66 3.23 -18.27 21.94
N ARG A 67 3.82 -17.34 22.71
CA ARG A 67 5.28 -17.26 22.86
C ARG A 67 5.76 -18.68 23.19
N PRO A 68 6.79 -19.21 22.50
CA PRO A 68 7.23 -20.57 22.74
C PRO A 68 7.60 -20.68 24.21
N ALA A 69 6.80 -21.43 24.96
CA ALA A 69 6.96 -21.59 26.39
C ALA A 69 8.39 -22.04 26.66
N GLU A 70 9.11 -21.18 27.38
CA GLU A 70 10.52 -21.37 27.68
C GLU A 70 10.74 -22.77 28.23
N ARG A 71 11.44 -23.55 27.43
CA ARG A 71 11.52 -25.01 27.56
C ARG A 71 12.39 -25.36 28.75
N ARG A 72 11.74 -25.43 29.92
CA ARG A 72 11.92 -26.43 30.98
C ARG A 72 13.35 -26.99 31.07
N LYS A 73 14.17 -26.43 31.96
CA LYS A 73 15.20 -27.22 32.65
C LYS A 73 14.87 -27.33 34.13
N ARG A 74 14.03 -28.34 34.43
CA ARG A 74 14.27 -29.18 35.60
C ARG A 74 15.69 -29.74 35.49
N SER A 75 16.58 -29.25 36.34
CA SER A 75 17.62 -30.06 36.97
C SER A 75 17.45 -29.78 38.46
N ARG A 76 16.62 -30.54 39.20
CA ARG A 76 17.07 -31.77 39.88
C ARG A 76 18.56 -31.68 40.24
N ARG A 77 18.85 -31.01 41.35
CA ARG A 77 19.89 -31.41 42.31
C ARG A 77 19.49 -30.88 43.68
#